data_AF-A0A2V2VKB1-F1
#
_entry.id   AF-A0A2V2VKB1-F1
#
_cell.length_a   1.000
_cell.length_b   1.000
_cell.length_c   1.000
_cell.angle_alpha   90.00
_cell.angle_beta   90.00
_cell.angle_gamma   90.00
#
_symmetry.space_group_name_H-M   'P 1'
#
loop_
_entity.id
_entity.type
_entity.pdbx_description
1 polymer ?
#
loop_
_entity_poly.entity_id
_entity_poly.type
_entity_poly.pdbx_seq_one_letter_code
_entity_poly.pdbx_strand_id
1 'polypeptide(L)' 'MATPKQAAKKASKKRSGGRSAKAGLIFPVGRVGSLLRRGQYARRIGASGAVYMAACWST' A
#
# COMPACT_ATOMS: atom_id res chain seq x y z
N MET A 1 1.13 18.15 24.22
CA MET A 1 2.14 18.43 23.18
C MET A 1 1.77 17.65 21.93
N ALA A 2 1.12 18.31 20.97
CA ALA A 2 0.65 17.68 19.74
C ALA A 2 1.80 17.57 18.75
N THR A 3 2.25 16.34 18.46
CA THR A 3 3.10 16.07 17.31
C THR A 3 2.30 16.32 16.03
N PRO A 4 2.82 17.08 15.05
CA PRO A 4 2.04 17.48 13.90
C PRO A 4 1.69 16.27 13.04
N LYS A 5 0.38 16.00 12.93
CA LYS A 5 -0.22 15.07 11.98
C LYS A 5 0.02 15.62 10.58
N GLN A 6 1.10 15.20 9.93
CA GLN A 6 1.38 15.53 8.53
C GLN A 6 0.33 14.87 7.61
N ALA A 7 -0.78 15.57 7.43
CA ALA A 7 -1.61 15.49 6.25
C ALA A 7 -0.85 16.10 5.06
N ALA A 8 -1.01 15.49 3.89
CA ALA A 8 -0.52 15.94 2.58
C ALA A 8 1.00 15.80 2.29
N LYS A 9 1.40 14.61 1.80
CA LYS A 9 2.42 14.51 0.73
C LYS A 9 1.92 13.59 -0.38
N LYS A 10 1.08 14.15 -1.26
CA LYS A 10 1.03 13.73 -2.66
C LYS A 10 2.34 14.24 -3.30
N ALA A 11 3.02 13.34 -4.01
CA ALA A 11 4.15 13.60 -4.92
C ALA A 11 5.48 14.09 -4.31
N SER A 12 6.39 13.15 -4.04
CA SER A 12 7.77 13.21 -4.54
C SER A 12 8.57 11.96 -4.12
N LYS A 13 8.56 10.98 -5.02
CA LYS A 13 9.73 10.22 -5.48
C LYS A 13 10.85 9.97 -4.44
N LYS A 14 10.65 9.01 -3.54
CA LYS A 14 11.79 8.23 -3.02
C LYS A 14 11.99 7.07 -4.00
N ARG A 15 13.16 6.95 -4.63
CA ARG A 15 13.62 5.76 -5.40
C ARG A 15 13.80 4.56 -4.47
N SER A 16 12.74 4.18 -3.75
CA SER A 16 12.61 2.87 -3.12
C SER A 16 11.55 2.18 -3.96
N GLY A 17 11.92 1.12 -4.68
CA GLY A 17 11.01 0.41 -5.60
C GLY A 17 9.64 0.24 -4.94
N GLY A 18 8.58 0.73 -5.60
CA GLY A 18 7.23 0.65 -5.08
C GLY A 18 6.89 -0.80 -4.73
N ARG A 19 6.01 -1.05 -3.76
CA ARG A 19 5.63 -2.43 -3.38
C ARG A 19 5.16 -3.28 -4.59
N SER A 20 4.63 -2.63 -5.63
CA SER A 20 4.37 -3.23 -6.95
C SER A 20 5.65 -3.72 -7.64
N ALA A 21 6.67 -2.87 -7.77
CA ALA A 21 7.94 -3.18 -8.40
C ALA A 21 8.74 -4.25 -7.63
N LYS A 22 8.63 -4.27 -6.29
CA LYS A 22 9.21 -5.33 -5.46
C LYS A 22 8.49 -6.68 -5.60
N ALA A 23 7.21 -6.66 -5.98
CA ALA A 23 6.41 -7.86 -6.19
C ALA A 23 6.39 -8.31 -7.66
N GLY A 24 6.96 -7.52 -8.60
CA GLY A 24 6.89 -7.81 -10.03
C GLY A 24 5.50 -7.68 -10.64
N LEU A 25 4.58 -6.97 -9.97
CA LEU A 25 3.17 -6.88 -10.37
C LEU A 25 2.86 -5.53 -11.04
N ILE A 26 2.13 -5.57 -12.15
CA ILE A 26 1.57 -4.39 -12.83
C ILE A 26 0.53 -3.73 -11.90
N PHE A 27 -0.18 -4.54 -11.12
CA PHE A 27 -1.25 -4.08 -10.25
C PHE A 27 -0.73 -3.37 -8.99
N PRO A 28 -1.24 -2.15 -8.65
CA PRO A 28 -0.67 -1.31 -7.61
C PRO A 28 -0.95 -1.82 -6.18
N VAL A 29 -0.09 -2.72 -5.69
CA VAL A 29 -0.09 -3.30 -4.33
C VAL A 29 -0.20 -2.24 -3.22
N GLY A 30 0.42 -1.08 -3.41
CA GLY A 30 0.40 0.02 -2.45
C GLY A 30 -1.01 0.59 -2.22
N ARG A 31 -1.83 0.64 -3.28
CA ARG A 31 -3.19 1.17 -3.24
C ARG A 31 -4.13 0.18 -2.55
N VAL A 32 -4.02 -1.11 -2.88
CA VAL A 32 -4.81 -2.18 -2.25
C VAL A 32 -4.63 -2.17 -0.73
N GLY A 33 -3.38 -2.12 -0.26
CA GLY A 33 -3.11 -2.05 1.18
C GLY A 33 -3.67 -0.79 1.86
N SER A 34 -3.86 0.31 1.13
CA SER A 34 -4.52 1.52 1.65
C SER A 34 -6.05 1.39 1.66
N LEU A 35 -6.66 0.78 0.65
CA LEU A 35 -8.10 0.51 0.65
C LEU A 35 -8.48 -0.45 1.79
N LEU A 36 -7.71 -1.51 1.99
CA LEU A 36 -7.98 -2.48 3.04
C LEU A 36 -7.96 -1.83 4.44
N ARG A 37 -7.04 -0.89 4.67
CA ARG A 37 -6.98 -0.13 5.95
C ARG A 37 -8.13 0.84 6.11
N ARG A 38 -8.61 1.45 5.02
CA ARG A 38 -9.74 2.38 5.05
C ARG A 38 -11.07 1.67 5.28
N GLY A 39 -11.23 0.47 4.72
CA GLY A 39 -12.43 -0.35 4.91
C GLY A 39 -12.51 -1.08 6.26
N GLN A 40 -11.51 -0.91 7.15
CA GLN A 40 -11.48 -1.53 8.49
C GLN A 40 -11.71 -3.06 8.50
N TYR A 41 -11.35 -3.76 7.42
CA TYR A 41 -11.59 -5.20 7.29
C TYR A 41 -10.84 -6.06 8.32
N ALA A 42 -9.74 -5.55 8.88
CA ALA A 42 -9.00 -6.23 9.93
C ALA A 42 -8.26 -5.23 10.83
N ARG A 43 -8.08 -5.58 12.11
CA ARG A 43 -7.38 -4.76 13.10
C ARG A 43 -5.92 -4.48 12.72
N ARG A 44 -5.26 -5.41 12.00
CA ARG A 44 -3.92 -5.20 11.40
C ARG A 44 -3.86 -5.87 10.04
N ILE A 45 -3.37 -5.14 9.04
CA ILE A 45 -3.17 -5.67 7.67
C ILE A 45 -1.67 -5.74 7.40
N GLY A 46 -1.17 -6.96 7.21
CA GLY A 46 0.22 -7.24 6.86
C GLY A 46 0.54 -6.90 5.40
N ALA A 47 1.83 -6.71 5.09
CA ALA A 47 2.28 -6.37 3.74
C ALA A 47 1.92 -7.47 2.71
N SER A 48 2.04 -8.73 3.10
CA SER A 48 1.78 -9.90 2.25
C SER A 48 0.31 -10.03 1.84
N GLY A 49 -0.64 -9.60 2.70
CA GLY A 49 -2.07 -9.68 2.38
C GLY A 49 -2.46 -8.79 1.19
N ALA A 50 -1.85 -7.60 1.07
CA ALA A 50 -2.08 -6.74 -0.07
C ALA A 50 -1.38 -7.25 -1.35
N VAL A 51 -0.26 -7.97 -1.21
CA VAL A 51 0.46 -8.59 -2.34
C VAL A 51 -0.31 -9.79 -2.88
N TYR A 52 -0.86 -10.64 -2.01
CA TYR A 52 -1.66 -11.80 -2.43
C TYR A 52 -2.91 -11.36 -3.20
N MET A 53 -3.63 -10.37 -2.69
CA MET A 53 -4.80 -9.80 -3.37
C MET A 53 -4.44 -9.18 -4.72
N ALA A 54 -3.26 -8.54 -4.81
CA ALA A 54 -2.77 -7.99 -6.06
C ALA A 54 -2.31 -9.06 -7.05
N ALA A 55 -1.69 -10.14 -6.57
CA ALA A 55 -1.14 -11.21 -7.39
C ALA A 55 -2.23 -12.09 -8.00
N CYS A 56 -3.28 -12.41 -7.22
CA CYS A 56 -4.41 -13.22 -7.70
C CYS A 56 -5.11 -12.58 -8.91
N TRP A 57 -5.12 -11.25 -8.98
CA TRP A 57 -5.75 -10.51 -10.08
C TRP A 57 -4.76 -10.03 -11.16
N SER A 58 -3.46 -10.26 -10.98
CA SER A 58 -2.39 -9.77 -11.87
C SER A 58 -1.85 -10.92 -12.71
N THR A 59 -2.65 -11.39 -13.66
CA THR A 59 -2.17 -12.09 -14.87
C THR A 59 -1.85 -11.08 -15.97
#